data_AF-A0AAX1KCK4-F1
#
_entry.id   AF-A0AAX1KCK4-F1
#
_cell.length_a   1.000
_cell.length_b   1.000
_cell.length_c   1.000
_cell.angle_alpha   90.00
_cell.angle_beta   90.00
_cell.angle_gamma   90.00
#
_symmetry.space_group_name_H-M   'P 1'
#
loop_
_entity.id
_entity.type
_entity.pdbx_description
1 polymer ?
#
loop_
_entity_poly.entity_id
_entity_poly.type
_entity_poly.pdbx_seq_one_letter_code
_entity_poly.pdbx_strand_id
1 'polypeptide(L)'
;MSSSNYHDALHCKYQSGSSTLVDEIKSVRLANPDYGYRTVTLALKNKGINVNHKAVLRIMRENNLLCQAFNRRTKKYNSYKGTVGTVAHNRLNRRFKMDRHFKKSLLM
;
A
#
# COMPACT_ATOMS: atom_id res chain seq x y z
N MET A 1 -23.78 -35.56 -14.21
CA MET A 1 -23.39 -35.37 -12.79
C MET A 1 -22.73 -34.02 -12.68
N SER A 2 -23.41 -33.05 -12.08
CA SER A 2 -22.93 -31.66 -12.04
C SER A 2 -21.71 -31.55 -11.13
N SER A 3 -20.53 -31.30 -11.70
CA SER A 3 -19.36 -30.83 -10.95
C SER A 3 -19.71 -29.45 -10.39
N SER A 4 -20.19 -29.41 -9.15
CA SER A 4 -20.46 -28.14 -8.50
C SER A 4 -19.12 -27.41 -8.30
N ASN A 5 -19.11 -26.11 -8.60
CA ASN A 5 -17.94 -25.21 -8.46
C ASN A 5 -17.22 -25.33 -7.08
N TYR A 6 -17.94 -25.85 -6.08
CA TYR A 6 -17.43 -26.13 -4.73
C TYR A 6 -16.34 -27.22 -4.70
N HIS A 7 -16.46 -28.29 -5.49
CA HIS A 7 -15.45 -29.36 -5.52
C HIS A 7 -14.14 -28.90 -6.15
N ASP A 8 -14.21 -28.13 -7.23
CA ASP A 8 -13.02 -27.60 -7.92
C ASP A 8 -12.26 -26.59 -7.05
N ALA A 9 -12.97 -25.78 -6.26
CA ALA A 9 -12.37 -24.84 -5.33
C ALA A 9 -11.58 -25.51 -4.19
N LEU A 10 -12.02 -26.66 -3.70
CA LEU A 10 -11.32 -27.44 -2.66
C LEU A 10 -10.10 -28.20 -3.20
N HIS A 11 -10.10 -28.53 -4.51
CA HIS A 11 -9.00 -29.24 -5.19
C HIS A 11 -8.03 -28.31 -5.94
N CYS A 12 -8.28 -26.99 -5.98
CA CYS A 12 -7.32 -25.98 -6.43
C CYS A 12 -6.14 -25.87 -5.45
N LYS A 13 -5.34 -26.92 -5.34
CA LYS A 13 -4.04 -26.88 -4.66
C LYS A 13 -3.08 -26.13 -5.57
N TYR A 14 -2.77 -24.90 -5.20
CA TYR A 14 -1.72 -24.15 -5.88
C TYR A 14 -0.40 -24.94 -5.75
N GLN A 15 0.30 -25.18 -6.87
CA GLN A 15 1.59 -25.86 -6.82
C GLN A 15 2.53 -25.10 -5.90
N SER A 16 3.02 -25.74 -4.84
CA SER A 16 4.04 -25.16 -3.96
C SER A 16 5.16 -24.62 -4.86
N GLY A 17 5.43 -23.31 -4.76
CA GLY A 17 6.46 -22.69 -5.58
C GLY A 17 7.74 -23.52 -5.49
N SER A 18 8.35 -23.85 -6.65
CA SER A 18 9.59 -24.62 -6.72
C SER A 18 10.55 -24.14 -5.64
N SER A 19 10.99 -25.03 -4.74
CA SER A 19 11.82 -24.69 -3.57
C SER A 19 12.97 -23.75 -3.95
N THR A 20 13.58 -24.02 -5.10
CA THR A 20 14.66 -23.23 -5.71
C THR A 20 14.35 -21.73 -5.88
N LEU A 21 13.12 -21.38 -6.29
CA LEU A 21 12.71 -19.98 -6.45
C LEU A 21 12.56 -19.27 -5.10
N VAL A 22 12.08 -19.99 -4.09
CA VAL A 22 11.93 -19.43 -2.74
C VAL A 22 13.31 -19.09 -2.17
N ASP A 23 14.28 -19.99 -2.36
CA ASP A 23 15.65 -19.81 -1.89
C ASP A 23 16.34 -18.66 -2.63
N GLU A 24 16.11 -18.52 -3.93
CA GLU A 24 16.66 -17.41 -4.72
C GLU A 24 16.03 -16.06 -4.33
N ILE A 25 14.73 -16.03 -4.04
CA ILE A 25 14.07 -14.83 -3.50
C ILE A 25 14.66 -14.45 -2.14
N LYS A 26 14.90 -15.45 -1.27
CA LYS A 26 15.56 -15.23 0.04
C LYS A 26 16.99 -14.70 -0.13
N SER A 27 17.77 -15.25 -1.05
CA SER A 27 19.15 -14.80 -1.30
C SER A 27 19.20 -13.35 -1.78
N VAL A 28 18.33 -12.96 -2.71
CA VAL A 28 18.20 -11.58 -3.19
C VAL A 28 17.74 -10.64 -2.07
N ARG A 29 16.79 -11.09 -1.25
CA ARG A 29 16.24 -10.31 -0.13
C ARG A 29 17.26 -10.08 0.99
N LEU A 30 18.12 -11.06 1.25
CA LEU A 30 19.22 -10.97 2.21
C LEU A 30 20.30 -9.98 1.73
N ALA A 31 20.64 -10.04 0.45
CA ALA A 31 21.62 -9.13 -0.15
C ALA A 31 21.11 -7.68 -0.26
N ASN A 32 19.81 -7.48 -0.49
CA ASN A 32 19.22 -6.16 -0.70
C ASN A 32 18.02 -5.94 0.23
N PRO A 33 18.22 -5.38 1.43
CA PRO A 33 17.17 -5.30 2.43
C PRO A 33 16.02 -4.36 2.07
N ASP A 34 16.27 -3.39 1.18
CA ASP A 34 15.30 -2.37 0.77
C ASP A 34 14.40 -2.81 -0.38
N TYR A 35 14.70 -3.96 -1.01
CA TYR A 35 13.98 -4.39 -2.22
C TYR A 35 12.57 -4.88 -1.89
N GLY A 36 11.59 -4.28 -2.59
CA GLY A 36 10.23 -4.79 -2.64
C GLY A 36 10.07 -5.87 -3.71
N TYR A 37 8.92 -6.53 -3.74
CA TYR A 37 8.66 -7.64 -4.67
C TYR A 37 8.85 -7.28 -6.15
N ARG A 38 8.57 -6.03 -6.55
CA ARG A 38 8.78 -5.56 -7.94
C ARG A 38 10.27 -5.52 -8.28
N THR A 39 11.09 -4.97 -7.38
CA THR A 39 12.55 -4.89 -7.53
C THR A 39 13.19 -6.28 -7.48
N VAL A 40 12.71 -7.15 -6.58
CA VAL A 40 13.12 -8.56 -6.54
C VAL A 40 12.80 -9.25 -7.87
N THR A 41 11.63 -9.01 -8.46
CA THR A 41 11.27 -9.58 -9.78
C THR A 41 12.26 -9.14 -10.87
N LEU A 42 12.68 -7.87 -10.86
CA LEU A 42 13.68 -7.38 -11.81
C LEU A 42 15.05 -8.01 -11.57
N ALA A 43 15.46 -8.17 -10.31
CA ALA A 43 16.71 -8.85 -9.96
C ALA A 43 16.72 -10.32 -10.41
N LEU A 44 15.59 -11.02 -10.25
CA LEU A 44 15.41 -12.39 -10.77
C LEU A 44 15.49 -12.43 -12.31
N LYS A 45 14.86 -11.46 -12.98
CA LYS A 45 14.93 -11.32 -14.44
C LYS A 45 16.36 -11.12 -14.93
N ASN A 46 17.15 -10.31 -14.22
CA ASN A 46 18.56 -10.08 -14.55
C ASN A 46 19.42 -11.35 -14.37
N LYS A 47 19.00 -12.28 -13.50
CA LYS A 47 19.60 -13.61 -13.33
C LYS A 47 19.08 -14.65 -14.34
N GLY A 48 18.24 -14.25 -15.30
CA GLY A 48 17.64 -15.14 -16.31
C GLY A 48 16.37 -15.85 -15.85
N ILE A 49 15.87 -15.55 -14.65
CA ILE A 49 14.67 -16.18 -14.08
C ILE A 49 13.46 -15.31 -14.37
N ASN A 50 12.67 -15.70 -15.38
CA ASN A 50 11.45 -15.00 -15.76
C ASN A 50 10.25 -15.49 -14.93
N VAL A 51 9.91 -14.76 -13.87
CA VAL A 51 8.74 -15.04 -13.01
C VAL A 51 7.83 -13.82 -12.98
N ASN A 52 6.52 -14.07 -12.94
CA ASN A 52 5.54 -12.99 -12.78
C ASN A 52 5.65 -12.35 -11.38
N HIS A 53 5.67 -11.02 -11.32
CA HIS A 53 5.72 -10.27 -10.07
C HIS A 53 4.59 -10.63 -9.08
N LYS A 54 3.43 -11.10 -9.57
CA LYS A 54 2.34 -11.59 -8.70
C LYS A 54 2.72 -12.87 -7.95
N ALA A 55 3.44 -13.79 -8.60
CA ALA A 55 3.92 -15.01 -7.98
C ALA A 55 5.01 -14.70 -6.94
N VAL A 56 5.95 -13.79 -7.28
CA VAL A 56 6.96 -13.29 -6.33
C VAL A 56 6.29 -12.66 -5.11
N LEU A 57 5.28 -11.81 -5.31
CA LEU A 57 4.53 -11.19 -4.21
C LEU A 57 3.86 -12.24 -3.31
N ARG A 58 3.25 -13.29 -3.87
CA ARG A 58 2.62 -14.35 -3.09
C ARG A 58 3.67 -15.11 -2.26
N ILE A 59 4.77 -15.54 -2.87
CA ILE A 59 5.86 -16.24 -2.18
C ILE A 59 6.43 -15.38 -1.05
N MET A 60 6.68 -14.09 -1.30
CA MET A 60 7.18 -13.18 -0.27
C MET A 60 6.19 -12.95 0.86
N ARG A 61 4.87 -12.97 0.61
CA ARG A 61 3.85 -12.90 1.66
C ARG A 61 3.82 -14.16 2.52
N GLU A 62 3.79 -15.33 1.88
CA GLU A 62 3.77 -16.63 2.56
C GLU A 62 5.02 -16.83 3.45
N ASN A 63 6.17 -16.28 3.03
CA ASN A 63 7.44 -16.37 3.77
C ASN A 63 7.74 -15.14 4.65
N ASN A 64 6.81 -14.18 4.80
CA ASN A 64 7.02 -12.96 5.58
C ASN A 64 8.24 -12.10 5.16
N LEU A 65 8.57 -12.08 3.87
CA LEU A 65 9.76 -11.40 3.31
C LEU A 65 9.49 -9.97 2.81
N LEU A 66 8.28 -9.43 3.01
CA LEU A 66 7.92 -8.11 2.49
C LEU A 66 8.81 -6.99 3.07
N CYS A 67 9.23 -6.07 2.21
CA CYS A 67 9.95 -4.87 2.63
C CYS A 67 9.00 -3.95 3.43
N GLN A 68 9.42 -3.54 4.62
CA GLN A 68 8.68 -2.63 5.50
C GLN A 68 9.31 -1.24 5.61
N ALA A 69 10.51 -1.03 5.04
CA ALA A 69 11.29 0.19 5.19
C ALA A 69 10.50 1.47 4.83
N PHE A 70 9.66 1.39 3.79
CA PHE A 70 8.89 2.52 3.26
C PHE A 70 7.42 2.56 3.71
N ASN A 71 6.98 1.67 4.60
CA ASN A 71 5.59 1.65 5.08
C ASN A 71 5.31 2.69 6.18
N ARG A 72 6.32 3.49 6.57
CA ARG A 72 6.14 4.57 7.52
C ARG A 72 5.31 5.69 6.88
N ARG A 73 4.15 5.99 7.48
CA ARG A 73 3.41 7.23 7.19
C ARG A 73 4.28 8.41 7.63
N THR A 74 5.00 9.02 6.70
CA THR A 74 5.61 10.33 6.93
C THR A 74 4.48 11.33 7.14
N LYS A 75 4.48 12.03 8.28
CA LYS A 75 3.49 13.10 8.52
C LYS A 75 3.55 14.09 7.36
N LYS A 76 2.40 14.43 6.78
CA LYS A 76 2.31 15.53 5.82
C LYS A 76 2.76 16.82 6.51
N TYR A 77 3.67 17.56 5.87
CA TYR A 77 4.11 18.85 6.40
C TYR A 77 2.91 19.80 6.54
N ASN A 78 2.83 20.48 7.68
CA ASN A 78 1.86 21.53 7.95
C ASN A 78 2.61 22.75 8.51
N SER A 79 2.75 23.81 7.70
CA SER A 79 3.36 25.08 8.11
C SER A 79 2.47 25.90 9.04
N TYR A 80 1.15 25.66 9.00
CA TYR A 80 0.18 26.35 9.84
C TYR A 80 0.30 25.85 11.27
N LYS A 81 0.86 26.68 12.15
CA LYS A 81 1.03 26.40 13.58
C LYS A 81 -0.24 26.68 14.40
N GLY A 82 -1.37 26.98 13.74
CA GLY A 82 -2.55 27.56 14.37
C GLY A 82 -2.64 29.07 14.10
N THR A 83 -3.61 29.74 14.72
CA THR A 83 -3.76 31.19 14.64
C THR A 83 -2.57 31.84 15.34
N VAL A 84 -1.65 32.42 14.58
CA VAL A 84 -0.47 33.11 15.11
C VAL A 84 -0.70 34.63 15.07
N GLY A 85 -0.37 35.31 16.18
CA GLY A 85 -0.57 36.75 16.33
C GLY A 85 -2.01 37.15 16.69
N THR A 86 -2.25 38.46 16.78
CA THR A 86 -3.57 39.02 17.07
C THR A 86 -4.45 39.03 15.82
N VAL A 87 -5.60 38.39 15.90
CA VAL A 87 -6.63 38.45 14.84
C VAL A 87 -7.20 39.86 14.80
N ALA A 88 -7.23 40.47 13.61
CA ALA A 88 -7.80 41.80 13.45
C ALA A 88 -9.30 41.85 13.76
N HIS A 89 -9.76 42.97 14.31
CA HIS A 89 -11.18 43.20 14.60
C HIS A 89 -12.03 43.17 13.33
N ASN A 90 -13.25 42.66 13.44
CA ASN A 90 -14.20 42.57 12.33
C ASN A 90 -14.81 43.94 11.99
N ARG A 91 -14.12 44.73 11.17
CA ARG A 91 -14.56 46.09 10.79
C ARG A 91 -15.82 46.11 9.91
N LEU A 92 -16.11 45.02 9.21
CA LEU A 92 -17.23 44.93 8.27
C LEU A 92 -18.51 44.36 8.92
N ASN A 93 -18.45 43.98 10.20
CA ASN A 93 -19.53 43.30 10.93
C ASN A 93 -20.13 42.08 10.17
N ARG A 94 -19.29 41.37 9.39
CA ARG A 94 -19.71 40.18 8.61
C ARG A 94 -19.55 38.90 9.43
N ARG A 95 -20.42 37.92 9.21
CA ARG A 95 -20.31 36.60 9.86
C ARG A 95 -19.23 35.75 9.16
N PHE A 96 -18.03 35.67 9.74
CA PHE A 96 -16.91 34.83 9.26
C PHE A 96 -16.87 33.44 9.88
N LYS A 97 -17.64 33.21 10.95
CA LYS A 97 -17.83 31.92 11.60
C LYS A 97 -19.27 31.48 11.34
N MET A 98 -19.44 30.25 10.87
CA MET A 98 -20.75 29.63 10.66
C MET A 98 -20.86 28.44 11.60
N ASP A 99 -21.82 28.47 12.52
CA ASP A 99 -21.97 27.45 13.56
C ASP A 99 -22.54 26.13 13.01
N ARG A 100 -23.12 26.14 11.80
CA ARG A 100 -23.72 24.98 11.16
C ARG A 100 -23.02 24.67 9.85
N HIS A 101 -22.56 23.42 9.71
CA HIS A 101 -21.94 22.92 8.48
C HIS A 101 -22.96 22.95 7.32
N PHE A 102 -22.54 23.53 6.18
CA PHE A 102 -23.25 23.69 4.90
C PHE A 102 -24.80 23.64 4.92
N LYS A 103 -25.45 24.76 5.25
CA LYS A 103 -26.77 25.07 4.68
C LYS A 103 -26.61 26.22 3.68
N LYS A 104 -26.90 25.94 2.40
CA LYS A 104 -27.14 26.98 1.39
C LYS A 104 -28.22 27.91 1.93
N SER A 105 -28.01 29.22 1.85
CA SER A 105 -29.07 30.19 2.09
C SER A 105 -30.17 30.00 1.06
N LEU A 106 -31.21 29.24 1.41
CA LEU A 106 -32.48 29.26 0.69
C LEU A 106 -33.18 30.53 1.16
N LEU A 107 -33.18 31.56 0.31
CA LEU A 107 -33.88 32.80 0.53
C LEU A 107 -35.32 32.60 0.01
N MET A 108 -36.30 32.61 0.92
CA MET A 108 -37.70 32.96 0.63
C MET A 108 -38.06 34.12 1.54
#